data_AF-A0A3N9NXC9-F1
#
_entry.id   AF-A0A3N9NXC9-F1
#
_cell.length_a   1.000
_cell.length_b   1.000
_cell.length_c   1.000
_cell.angle_alpha   90.00
_cell.angle_beta   90.00
_cell.angle_gamma   90.00
#
_symmetry.space_group_name_H-M   'P 1'
#
loop_
_entity.id
_entity.type
_entity.pdbx_description
1 polymer ?
#
loop_
_entity_poly.entity_id
_entity_poly.type
_entity_poly.pdbx_seq_one_letter_code
_entity_poly.pdbx_strand_id
1 'polypeptide(L)'
;MLDEFSEDPRMLLVTTEPLLSALSPYIEWKTQCGVPVETILYSNVAASSAELKTHLISRINNCTTPPEFLLIVGDVDDIPGFFGVGNSLTDHPYSTLNPEDYLPDISVGRIPCNTSAELSQWISRLLAYERDGDVPEYFNSTSYSSSVALDPQHGQDITNLFSAAGLVVNQLQQPQTGSLQSLLNALNQNPVWVFYIGHGYSQAWSSVSPHLQVTDVPMIEHSASAIVVSVACATADLDYPGASIAEEWFNQNLNGGLLAYIGATESTAFFRSDTIGIAALYSVFTQGIERLGPALDYGKLRCAEHFPQASGGLTEETIQQFVLLGDPSMRVYSQPPQPLAVTHAFSLPVGSVSLPVTVSQNGQALEDVEVCLSGGGVYSIGRTGTAGSVELIFTSDRPTTLLLTATARNATAYQSEIQLVPNDAPYVIVDRITVLDSEGDNDGRADRGETCELRIIVRNIGSQASTPGLLTIAPSNDEVQFAVNSLPIPAIPASESHIISQVLAFTVSPDATDGTTVSLEMGISENTGVPTVSLETLELHAPNILYSDCELTELAGDNDGNPEAGETLALDLFFSNGGSDRA
;
A
#
# COMPACT_ATOMS: atom_id res chain seq x y z
N MET A 1 -9.90 20.13 -9.88
CA MET A 1 -8.97 20.14 -8.74
C MET A 1 -8.51 18.71 -8.61
N LEU A 2 -7.26 18.41 -8.96
CA LEU A 2 -6.72 17.04 -8.97
C LEU A 2 -5.60 16.86 -7.93
N ASP A 3 -5.51 17.80 -7.00
CA ASP A 3 -4.50 17.84 -5.93
C ASP A 3 -5.15 17.78 -4.53
N GLU A 4 -6.44 17.48 -4.43
CA GLU A 4 -7.07 17.13 -3.15
C GLU A 4 -6.89 15.63 -2.88
N PHE A 5 -5.68 15.09 -3.02
CA PHE A 5 -5.35 13.81 -2.39
C PHE A 5 -5.41 14.02 -0.88
N SER A 6 -5.93 13.03 -0.17
CA SER A 6 -6.19 13.17 1.25
C SER A 6 -4.88 13.39 2.03
N GLU A 7 -5.01 13.98 3.20
CA GLU A 7 -3.89 14.15 4.13
C GLU A 7 -3.30 12.80 4.61
N ASP A 8 -3.96 11.67 4.32
CA ASP A 8 -3.62 10.30 4.75
C ASP A 8 -3.79 9.29 3.60
N PRO A 9 -2.91 9.31 2.57
CA PRO A 9 -3.02 8.44 1.41
C PRO A 9 -2.89 6.96 1.79
N ARG A 10 -3.73 6.10 1.22
CA ARG A 10 -3.70 4.64 1.47
C ARG A 10 -3.71 3.83 0.19
N MET A 11 -3.20 2.60 0.28
CA MET A 11 -3.07 1.71 -0.86
C MET A 11 -3.71 0.35 -0.60
N LEU A 12 -4.48 -0.14 -1.57
CA LEU A 12 -4.80 -1.56 -1.70
C LEU A 12 -3.75 -2.23 -2.59
N LEU A 13 -3.21 -3.36 -2.16
CA LEU A 13 -2.29 -4.18 -2.94
C LEU A 13 -2.92 -5.54 -3.19
N VAL A 14 -3.18 -5.89 -4.45
CA VAL A 14 -3.70 -7.21 -4.84
C VAL A 14 -2.56 -8.06 -5.38
N THR A 15 -2.38 -9.27 -4.86
CA THR A 15 -1.30 -10.17 -5.30
C THR A 15 -1.69 -11.65 -5.21
N THR A 16 -0.77 -12.52 -5.61
CA THR A 16 -0.89 -13.98 -5.52
C THR A 16 0.01 -14.55 -4.42
N GLU A 17 -0.35 -15.74 -3.91
CA GLU A 17 0.39 -16.43 -2.85
C GLU A 17 1.89 -16.58 -3.14
N PRO A 18 2.34 -16.96 -4.36
CA PRO A 18 3.78 -17.11 -4.66
C PRO A 18 4.59 -15.81 -4.56
N LEU A 19 3.94 -14.65 -4.70
CA LEU A 19 4.58 -13.34 -4.72
C LEU A 19 4.54 -12.65 -3.33
N LEU A 20 3.61 -13.05 -2.46
CA LEU A 20 3.32 -12.39 -1.20
C LEU A 20 4.56 -12.14 -0.33
N SER A 21 5.40 -13.16 -0.14
CA SER A 21 6.57 -13.06 0.75
C SER A 21 7.61 -12.03 0.29
N ALA A 22 7.72 -11.78 -1.01
CA ALA A 22 8.68 -10.84 -1.58
C ALA A 22 8.27 -9.36 -1.38
N LEU A 23 7.02 -9.09 -1.02
CA LEU A 23 6.48 -7.73 -0.87
C LEU A 23 6.85 -7.03 0.44
N SER A 24 7.37 -7.76 1.43
CA SER A 24 7.66 -7.19 2.76
C SER A 24 8.48 -5.89 2.70
N PRO A 25 9.59 -5.80 1.94
CA PRO A 25 10.37 -4.56 1.85
C PRO A 25 9.61 -3.40 1.19
N TYR A 26 8.72 -3.69 0.25
CA TYR A 26 7.86 -2.69 -0.40
C TYR A 26 6.81 -2.15 0.58
N ILE A 27 6.10 -3.04 1.28
CA ILE A 27 5.05 -2.70 2.24
C ILE A 27 5.63 -1.86 3.38
N GLU A 28 6.78 -2.28 3.92
CA GLU A 28 7.50 -1.54 4.96
C GLU A 28 7.87 -0.13 4.50
N TRP A 29 8.45 0.00 3.31
CA TRP A 29 8.85 1.29 2.76
C TRP A 29 7.66 2.23 2.51
N LYS A 30 6.58 1.74 1.90
CA LYS A 30 5.38 2.57 1.67
C LYS A 30 4.73 3.01 2.97
N THR A 31 4.67 2.12 3.95
CA THR A 31 4.19 2.47 5.30
C THR A 31 5.07 3.56 5.93
N GLN A 32 6.40 3.44 5.82
CA GLN A 32 7.36 4.47 6.27
C GLN A 32 7.24 5.79 5.51
N CYS A 33 6.75 5.78 4.28
CA CYS A 33 6.46 6.98 3.50
C CYS A 33 5.10 7.60 3.81
N GLY A 34 4.35 7.09 4.78
CA GLY A 34 3.00 7.60 5.06
C GLY A 34 1.92 7.07 4.12
N VAL A 35 2.16 5.96 3.42
CA VAL A 35 1.17 5.28 2.57
C VAL A 35 0.95 3.85 3.08
N PRO A 36 0.11 3.64 4.11
CA PRO A 36 -0.20 2.30 4.59
C PRO A 36 -0.74 1.40 3.46
N VAL A 37 -0.24 0.18 3.40
CA VAL A 37 -0.61 -0.82 2.40
C VAL A 37 -1.47 -1.90 3.03
N GLU A 38 -2.65 -2.12 2.47
CA GLU A 38 -3.49 -3.26 2.78
C GLU A 38 -3.35 -4.32 1.69
N THR A 39 -2.84 -5.49 2.07
CA THR A 39 -2.61 -6.59 1.14
C THR A 39 -3.83 -7.49 1.02
N ILE A 40 -4.22 -7.79 -0.23
CA ILE A 40 -5.34 -8.65 -0.62
C ILE A 40 -4.77 -9.80 -1.45
N LEU A 41 -4.99 -11.03 -1.00
CA LEU A 41 -4.71 -12.22 -1.80
C LEU A 41 -5.88 -12.44 -2.77
N TYR A 42 -5.60 -12.37 -4.08
CA TYR A 42 -6.62 -12.50 -5.13
C TYR A 42 -7.49 -13.74 -4.96
N SER A 43 -6.86 -14.90 -4.74
CA SER A 43 -7.53 -16.20 -4.58
C SER A 43 -8.51 -16.27 -3.41
N ASN A 44 -8.40 -15.38 -2.43
CA ASN A 44 -9.27 -15.35 -1.26
C ASN A 44 -10.56 -14.54 -1.50
N VAL A 45 -10.57 -13.67 -2.52
CA VAL A 45 -11.62 -12.65 -2.68
C VAL A 45 -12.31 -12.70 -4.04
N ALA A 46 -11.69 -13.29 -5.05
CA ALA A 46 -12.20 -13.29 -6.42
C ALA A 46 -11.66 -14.46 -7.26
N ALA A 47 -12.44 -14.86 -8.26
CA ALA A 47 -12.04 -15.76 -9.35
C ALA A 47 -12.20 -15.10 -10.73
N SER A 48 -12.62 -13.84 -10.79
CA SER A 48 -12.73 -13.05 -12.02
C SER A 48 -12.46 -11.56 -11.77
N SER A 49 -12.21 -10.81 -12.85
CA SER A 49 -11.99 -9.36 -12.77
C SER A 49 -13.21 -8.60 -12.24
N ALA A 50 -14.43 -9.05 -12.59
CA ALA A 50 -15.68 -8.47 -12.10
C ALA A 50 -15.88 -8.69 -10.59
N GLU A 51 -15.56 -9.88 -10.08
CA GLU A 51 -15.60 -10.17 -8.63
C GLU A 51 -14.56 -9.34 -7.88
N LEU A 52 -13.33 -9.24 -8.42
CA LEU A 52 -12.29 -8.41 -7.82
C LEU A 52 -12.71 -6.94 -7.76
N LYS A 53 -13.26 -6.38 -8.85
CA LYS A 53 -13.76 -4.99 -8.86
C LYS A 53 -14.87 -4.79 -7.83
N THR A 54 -15.79 -5.75 -7.71
CA THR A 54 -16.87 -5.70 -6.71
C THR A 54 -16.31 -5.69 -5.29
N HIS A 55 -15.32 -6.54 -5.01
CA HIS A 55 -14.63 -6.58 -3.72
C HIS A 55 -13.93 -5.25 -3.42
N LEU A 56 -13.18 -4.70 -4.37
CA LEU A 56 -12.45 -3.43 -4.22
C LEU A 56 -13.41 -2.26 -3.94
N ILE A 57 -14.51 -2.14 -4.71
CA ILE A 57 -15.54 -1.11 -4.46
C ILE A 57 -16.13 -1.25 -3.06
N SER A 58 -16.47 -2.47 -2.65
CA SER A 58 -16.99 -2.74 -1.30
C SER A 58 -15.97 -2.32 -0.23
N ARG A 59 -14.69 -2.62 -0.44
CA ARG A 59 -13.63 -2.28 0.51
C ARG A 59 -13.45 -0.77 0.63
N ILE A 60 -13.36 -0.07 -0.50
CA ILE A 60 -13.18 1.38 -0.57
C ILE A 60 -14.35 2.12 0.10
N ASN A 61 -15.60 1.70 -0.19
CA ASN A 61 -16.81 2.32 0.36
C ASN A 61 -17.00 2.09 1.86
N ASN A 62 -16.33 1.09 2.45
CA ASN A 62 -16.45 0.74 3.87
C ASN A 62 -15.24 1.15 4.72
N CYS A 63 -14.27 1.88 4.15
CA CYS A 63 -13.13 2.45 4.88
C CYS A 63 -13.45 3.84 5.45
N THR A 64 -12.97 4.14 6.66
CA THR A 64 -13.03 5.49 7.23
C THR A 64 -12.18 6.49 6.43
N THR A 65 -11.00 6.04 6.00
CA THR A 65 -10.13 6.76 5.06
C THR A 65 -10.02 5.90 3.78
N PRO A 66 -10.70 6.28 2.69
CA PRO A 66 -10.66 5.53 1.45
C PRO A 66 -9.25 5.42 0.86
N PRO A 67 -8.84 4.24 0.36
CA PRO A 67 -7.63 4.10 -0.44
C PRO A 67 -7.69 4.93 -1.72
N GLU A 68 -6.56 5.53 -2.08
CA GLU A 68 -6.39 6.35 -3.30
C GLU A 68 -5.60 5.61 -4.38
N PHE A 69 -4.90 4.55 -3.98
CA PHE A 69 -4.03 3.76 -4.84
C PHE A 69 -4.47 2.30 -4.84
N LEU A 70 -4.42 1.69 -6.02
CA LEU A 70 -4.48 0.25 -6.21
C LEU A 70 -3.23 -0.20 -6.94
N LEU A 71 -2.44 -1.08 -6.31
CA LEU A 71 -1.34 -1.77 -6.96
C LEU A 71 -1.72 -3.23 -7.20
N ILE A 72 -1.67 -3.67 -8.44
CA ILE A 72 -1.80 -5.09 -8.80
C ILE A 72 -0.40 -5.67 -9.00
N VAL A 73 -0.06 -6.73 -8.26
CA VAL A 73 1.24 -7.39 -8.35
C VAL A 73 1.05 -8.82 -8.85
N GLY A 74 1.32 -9.00 -10.14
CA GLY A 74 1.10 -10.23 -10.87
C GLY A 74 0.81 -9.96 -12.35
N ASP A 75 1.06 -10.98 -13.17
CA ASP A 75 0.68 -11.01 -14.58
C ASP A 75 -0.85 -11.04 -14.76
N VAL A 76 -1.35 -10.75 -15.97
CA VAL A 76 -2.78 -10.84 -16.28
C VAL A 76 -3.28 -12.28 -16.36
N ASP A 77 -2.40 -13.25 -16.60
CA ASP A 77 -2.71 -14.67 -16.54
C ASP A 77 -3.11 -15.10 -15.11
N ASP A 78 -2.57 -14.43 -14.09
CA ASP A 78 -2.84 -14.71 -12.68
C ASP A 78 -3.93 -13.80 -12.08
N ILE A 79 -3.88 -12.49 -12.40
CA ILE A 79 -4.82 -11.48 -11.92
C ILE A 79 -5.42 -10.76 -13.13
N PRO A 80 -6.60 -11.17 -13.61
CA PRO A 80 -7.14 -10.76 -14.91
C PRO A 80 -7.52 -9.29 -14.93
N GLY A 81 -7.39 -8.65 -16.09
CA GLY A 81 -7.95 -7.33 -16.37
C GLY A 81 -9.37 -7.41 -16.94
N PHE A 82 -9.76 -6.35 -17.65
CA PHE A 82 -11.02 -6.25 -18.39
C PHE A 82 -10.76 -6.06 -19.88
N PHE A 83 -11.56 -6.70 -20.72
CA PHE A 83 -11.68 -6.29 -22.12
C PHE A 83 -12.58 -5.05 -22.20
N GLY A 84 -11.96 -3.90 -22.42
CA GLY A 84 -12.63 -2.60 -22.50
C GLY A 84 -13.27 -2.33 -23.86
N VAL A 85 -13.59 -1.06 -24.10
CA VAL A 85 -13.99 -0.55 -25.43
C VAL A 85 -12.89 -0.90 -26.43
N GLY A 86 -13.27 -1.33 -27.64
CA GLY A 86 -12.31 -1.76 -28.66
C GLY A 86 -11.72 -3.16 -28.42
N ASN A 87 -12.18 -3.90 -27.40
CA ASN A 87 -11.64 -5.21 -27.01
C ASN A 87 -10.15 -5.16 -26.61
N SER A 88 -9.73 -4.06 -26.00
CA SER A 88 -8.39 -3.90 -25.44
C SER A 88 -8.36 -4.38 -24.00
N LEU A 89 -7.43 -5.28 -23.65
CA LEU A 89 -7.21 -5.65 -22.26
C LEU A 89 -6.69 -4.44 -21.47
N THR A 90 -7.25 -4.20 -20.28
CA THR A 90 -6.92 -3.05 -19.45
C THR A 90 -7.27 -3.26 -17.98
N ASP A 91 -6.52 -2.62 -17.09
CA ASP A 91 -6.84 -2.49 -15.67
C ASP A 91 -7.72 -1.26 -15.35
N HIS A 92 -7.96 -0.38 -16.34
CA HIS A 92 -8.63 0.90 -16.09
C HIS A 92 -10.00 0.76 -15.41
N PRO A 93 -10.85 -0.26 -15.70
CA PRO A 93 -12.10 -0.39 -14.96
C PRO A 93 -11.93 -0.64 -13.46
N TYR A 94 -10.76 -1.05 -12.95
CA TYR A 94 -10.50 -1.06 -11.50
C TYR A 94 -10.43 0.34 -10.89
N SER A 95 -10.14 1.37 -11.69
CA SER A 95 -10.13 2.78 -11.25
C SER A 95 -11.50 3.44 -11.24
N THR A 96 -12.52 2.85 -11.88
CA THR A 96 -13.85 3.47 -12.04
C THR A 96 -14.83 2.93 -11.00
N LEU A 97 -15.05 3.70 -9.94
CA LEU A 97 -16.00 3.42 -8.86
C LEU A 97 -17.39 3.97 -9.18
N ASN A 98 -17.46 5.09 -9.91
CA ASN A 98 -18.73 5.64 -10.40
C ASN A 98 -19.15 4.96 -11.72
N PRO A 99 -20.30 4.27 -11.77
CA PRO A 99 -20.79 3.67 -13.02
C PRO A 99 -21.34 4.70 -14.04
N GLU A 100 -21.47 5.97 -13.67
CA GLU A 100 -22.03 7.02 -14.55
C GLU A 100 -21.00 7.63 -15.52
N ASP A 101 -19.71 7.44 -15.26
CA ASP A 101 -18.64 7.92 -16.13
C ASP A 101 -17.51 6.88 -16.29
N TYR A 102 -16.50 7.24 -17.08
CA TYR A 102 -15.33 6.42 -17.39
C TYR A 102 -14.03 7.06 -16.89
N LEU A 103 -14.11 7.98 -15.93
CA LEU A 103 -12.94 8.67 -15.40
C LEU A 103 -12.40 7.91 -14.19
N PRO A 104 -11.07 7.91 -13.99
CA PRO A 104 -10.48 7.25 -12.83
C PRO A 104 -10.86 7.99 -11.54
N ASP A 105 -11.38 7.25 -10.56
CA ASP A 105 -11.66 7.70 -9.19
C ASP A 105 -10.48 7.41 -8.23
N ILE A 106 -9.69 6.38 -8.53
CA ILE A 106 -8.44 6.03 -7.83
C ILE A 106 -7.33 5.74 -8.83
N SER A 107 -6.08 5.93 -8.43
CA SER A 107 -4.93 5.63 -9.28
C SER A 107 -4.57 4.15 -9.26
N VAL A 108 -4.45 3.54 -10.46
CA VAL A 108 -4.14 2.11 -10.62
C VAL A 108 -2.79 1.92 -11.31
N GLY A 109 -1.98 0.99 -10.81
CA GLY A 109 -0.79 0.50 -11.49
C GLY A 109 -0.63 -1.01 -11.35
N ARG A 110 0.17 -1.61 -12.24
CA ARG A 110 0.47 -3.05 -12.26
C ARG A 110 1.96 -3.32 -12.25
N ILE A 111 2.42 -4.29 -11.48
CA ILE A 111 3.75 -4.89 -11.57
C ILE A 111 3.60 -6.23 -12.31
N PRO A 112 3.90 -6.29 -13.63
CA PRO A 112 3.71 -7.48 -14.44
C PRO A 112 4.85 -8.47 -14.22
N CYS A 113 4.81 -9.22 -13.13
CA CYS A 113 5.81 -10.21 -12.78
C CYS A 113 5.19 -11.60 -12.57
N ASN A 114 5.93 -12.63 -12.94
CA ASN A 114 5.53 -14.03 -12.83
C ASN A 114 6.27 -14.76 -11.70
N THR A 115 7.35 -14.16 -11.16
CA THR A 115 8.16 -14.77 -10.10
C THR A 115 8.52 -13.80 -8.98
N SER A 116 8.74 -14.35 -7.78
CA SER A 116 9.23 -13.57 -6.63
C SER A 116 10.62 -12.97 -6.88
N ALA A 117 11.42 -13.56 -7.78
CA ALA A 117 12.72 -13.03 -8.15
C ALA A 117 12.60 -11.76 -9.01
N GLU A 118 11.73 -11.75 -10.02
CA GLU A 118 11.42 -10.55 -10.82
C GLU A 118 10.88 -9.43 -9.93
N LEU A 119 9.92 -9.76 -9.06
CA LEU A 119 9.35 -8.82 -8.11
C LEU A 119 10.42 -8.24 -7.17
N SER A 120 11.27 -9.08 -6.59
CA SER A 120 12.34 -8.62 -5.69
C SER A 120 13.34 -7.71 -6.39
N GLN A 121 13.61 -7.93 -7.68
CA GLN A 121 14.47 -7.06 -8.47
C GLN A 121 13.81 -5.70 -8.72
N TRP A 122 12.53 -5.67 -9.08
CA TRP A 122 11.80 -4.41 -9.23
C TRP A 122 11.72 -3.63 -7.92
N ILE A 123 11.41 -4.30 -6.79
CA ILE A 123 11.38 -3.67 -5.46
C ILE A 123 12.75 -3.07 -5.11
N SER A 124 13.83 -3.79 -5.41
CA SER A 124 15.18 -3.29 -5.13
C SER A 124 15.49 -2.00 -5.91
N ARG A 125 15.04 -1.90 -7.17
CA ARG A 125 15.16 -0.66 -7.96
C ARG A 125 14.32 0.48 -7.39
N LEU A 126 13.09 0.19 -6.98
CA LEU A 126 12.21 1.16 -6.35
C LEU A 126 12.84 1.72 -5.07
N LEU A 127 13.39 0.86 -4.20
CA LEU A 127 14.05 1.28 -2.96
C LEU A 127 15.32 2.09 -3.24
N ALA A 128 16.14 1.68 -4.22
CA ALA A 128 17.30 2.46 -4.63
C ALA A 128 16.88 3.88 -5.06
N TYR A 129 15.80 3.98 -5.85
CA TYR A 129 15.28 5.26 -6.32
C TYR A 129 14.64 6.12 -5.21
N GLU A 130 13.60 5.61 -4.52
CA GLU A 130 12.80 6.41 -3.60
C GLU A 130 13.46 6.60 -2.22
N ARG A 131 14.09 5.54 -1.68
CA ARG A 131 14.69 5.58 -0.34
C ARG A 131 16.10 6.14 -0.40
N ASP A 132 16.92 5.58 -1.28
CA ASP A 132 18.35 5.90 -1.31
C ASP A 132 18.65 7.13 -2.18
N GLY A 133 17.68 7.58 -2.99
CA GLY A 133 17.86 8.68 -3.93
C GLY A 133 18.88 8.35 -5.01
N ASP A 134 19.05 7.06 -5.36
CA ASP A 134 19.96 6.57 -6.38
C ASP A 134 19.44 6.99 -7.76
N VAL A 135 19.89 8.16 -8.17
CA VAL A 135 19.69 8.71 -9.50
C VAL A 135 21.06 8.86 -10.18
N PRO A 136 21.10 8.85 -11.52
CA PRO A 136 22.35 9.07 -12.23
C PRO A 136 22.98 10.43 -11.86
N GLU A 137 24.31 10.45 -11.76
CA GLU A 137 25.11 11.66 -11.47
C GLU A 137 24.72 12.84 -12.37
N TYR A 138 24.46 12.54 -13.64
CA TYR A 138 23.87 13.48 -14.59
C TYR A 138 22.38 13.19 -14.69
N PHE A 139 21.56 14.04 -14.07
CA PHE A 139 20.11 13.95 -14.14
C PHE A 139 19.64 14.28 -15.57
N ASN A 140 19.61 13.28 -16.43
CA ASN A 140 19.33 13.40 -17.85
C ASN A 140 18.00 12.73 -18.23
N SER A 141 17.58 13.01 -19.46
CA SER A 141 16.37 12.48 -20.07
C SER A 141 16.61 12.18 -21.55
N THR A 142 15.75 11.36 -22.12
CA THR A 142 15.73 11.07 -23.56
C THR A 142 14.35 11.42 -24.10
N SER A 143 14.29 12.21 -25.17
CA SER A 143 13.07 12.49 -25.93
C SER A 143 13.25 11.99 -27.34
N TYR A 144 12.46 10.99 -27.74
CA TYR A 144 12.44 10.44 -29.09
C TYR A 144 11.11 10.78 -29.76
N SER A 145 11.16 11.34 -30.96
CA SER A 145 9.96 11.56 -31.77
C SER A 145 10.09 11.03 -33.21
N SER A 146 8.99 10.51 -33.74
CA SER A 146 8.87 10.21 -35.17
C SER A 146 8.86 11.50 -36.01
N SER A 147 8.87 11.35 -37.34
CA SER A 147 8.71 12.47 -38.29
C SER A 147 7.26 12.70 -38.74
N VAL A 148 6.28 12.05 -38.10
CA VAL A 148 4.88 12.05 -38.54
C VAL A 148 4.10 13.14 -37.81
N ALA A 149 3.27 13.88 -38.57
CA ALA A 149 2.31 14.85 -38.04
C ALA A 149 2.90 15.81 -36.98
N LEU A 150 2.39 15.78 -35.75
CA LEU A 150 2.82 16.67 -34.65
C LEU A 150 3.93 16.07 -33.77
N ASP A 151 4.34 14.82 -34.01
CA ASP A 151 5.36 14.14 -33.20
C ASP A 151 6.65 14.96 -33.08
N PRO A 152 7.21 15.60 -34.14
CA PRO A 152 8.38 16.46 -33.99
C PRO A 152 8.16 17.65 -33.06
N GLN A 153 6.97 18.26 -33.09
CA GLN A 153 6.63 19.38 -32.23
C GLN A 153 6.48 18.91 -30.78
N HIS A 154 5.75 17.82 -30.55
CA HIS A 154 5.60 17.23 -29.22
C HIS A 154 6.95 16.79 -28.63
N GLY A 155 7.83 16.18 -29.43
CA GLY A 155 9.20 15.83 -29.02
C GLY A 155 10.01 17.07 -28.62
N GLN A 156 9.87 18.19 -29.33
CA GLN A 156 10.48 19.46 -28.96
C GLN A 156 9.86 20.08 -27.70
N ASP A 157 8.54 20.00 -27.54
CA ASP A 157 7.83 20.54 -26.37
C ASP A 157 8.26 19.81 -25.10
N ILE A 158 8.33 18.47 -25.13
CA ILE A 158 8.85 17.67 -24.02
C ILE A 158 10.34 17.92 -23.79
N THR A 159 11.14 18.11 -24.85
CA THR A 159 12.55 18.52 -24.70
C THR A 159 12.67 19.85 -23.96
N ASN A 160 11.82 20.83 -24.29
CA ASN A 160 11.81 22.12 -23.62
C ASN A 160 11.34 22.00 -22.17
N LEU A 161 10.34 21.13 -21.91
CA LEU A 161 9.84 20.84 -20.57
C LEU A 161 10.95 20.27 -19.65
N PHE A 162 11.66 19.24 -20.11
CA PHE A 162 12.78 18.66 -19.37
C PHE A 162 13.93 19.66 -19.19
N SER A 163 14.28 20.40 -20.26
CA SER A 163 15.35 21.40 -20.18
C SER A 163 15.02 22.53 -19.20
N ALA A 164 13.76 22.97 -19.15
CA ALA A 164 13.29 24.00 -18.22
C ALA A 164 13.36 23.55 -16.75
N ALA A 165 13.24 22.25 -16.50
CA ALA A 165 13.44 21.66 -15.18
C ALA A 165 14.91 21.38 -14.84
N GLY A 166 15.84 21.65 -15.77
CA GLY A 166 17.28 21.53 -15.57
C GLY A 166 17.87 20.19 -15.99
N LEU A 167 17.12 19.34 -16.70
CA LEU A 167 17.61 18.05 -17.18
C LEU A 167 18.48 18.23 -18.43
N VAL A 168 19.51 17.41 -18.55
CA VAL A 168 20.25 17.25 -19.81
C VAL A 168 19.42 16.35 -20.73
N VAL A 169 19.03 16.85 -21.92
CA VAL A 169 18.12 16.11 -22.80
C VAL A 169 18.84 15.54 -24.02
N ASN A 170 18.77 14.23 -24.20
CA ASN A 170 19.09 13.55 -25.45
C ASN A 170 17.86 13.65 -26.39
N GLN A 171 17.84 14.67 -27.24
CA GLN A 171 16.77 14.84 -28.24
C GLN A 171 17.08 14.05 -29.52
N LEU A 172 16.26 13.05 -29.81
CA LEU A 172 16.36 12.18 -30.97
C LEU A 172 15.10 12.31 -31.82
N GLN A 173 15.26 12.37 -33.15
CA GLN A 173 14.15 12.48 -34.07
C GLN A 173 14.40 11.65 -35.33
N GLN A 174 13.40 10.88 -35.74
CA GLN A 174 13.39 10.23 -37.05
C GLN A 174 13.37 11.29 -38.19
N PRO A 175 14.05 11.08 -39.33
CA PRO A 175 15.08 10.09 -39.60
C PRO A 175 16.50 10.57 -39.25
N GLN A 176 16.68 11.82 -38.80
CA GLN A 176 17.98 12.47 -38.74
C GLN A 176 18.88 11.92 -37.62
N THR A 177 18.39 11.96 -36.39
CA THR A 177 19.13 11.52 -35.18
C THR A 177 18.53 10.26 -34.55
N GLY A 178 17.38 9.79 -35.03
CA GLY A 178 16.61 8.67 -34.48
C GLY A 178 17.06 7.26 -34.91
N SER A 179 18.35 7.00 -35.09
CA SER A 179 18.80 5.62 -35.35
C SER A 179 18.75 4.77 -34.09
N LEU A 180 18.57 3.44 -34.22
CA LEU A 180 18.61 2.51 -33.08
C LEU A 180 19.87 2.70 -32.24
N GLN A 181 21.02 2.81 -32.88
CA GLN A 181 22.29 3.00 -32.19
C GLN A 181 22.31 4.32 -31.38
N SER A 182 21.77 5.41 -31.93
CA SER A 182 21.71 6.69 -31.21
C SER A 182 20.78 6.61 -30.02
N LEU A 183 19.65 5.90 -30.16
CA LEU A 183 18.74 5.64 -29.05
C LEU A 183 19.38 4.78 -27.97
N LEU A 184 19.99 3.64 -28.31
CA LEU A 184 20.71 2.80 -27.35
C LEU A 184 21.83 3.57 -26.64
N ASN A 185 22.56 4.43 -27.37
CA ASN A 185 23.57 5.29 -26.75
C ASN A 185 22.95 6.31 -25.77
N ALA A 186 21.76 6.85 -26.05
CA ALA A 186 21.06 7.77 -25.18
C ALA A 186 20.46 7.08 -23.95
N LEU A 187 19.91 5.87 -24.12
CA LEU A 187 19.39 5.03 -23.03
C LEU A 187 20.53 4.57 -22.11
N ASN A 188 21.68 4.15 -22.66
CA ASN A 188 22.85 3.77 -21.87
C ASN A 188 23.59 4.97 -21.21
N GLN A 189 23.03 6.18 -21.27
CA GLN A 189 23.43 7.30 -20.41
C GLN A 189 22.56 7.42 -19.14
N ASN A 190 21.69 6.44 -18.86
CA ASN A 190 20.83 6.35 -17.68
C ASN A 190 19.78 7.48 -17.56
N PRO A 191 18.96 7.77 -18.59
CA PRO A 191 17.91 8.77 -18.48
C PRO A 191 16.92 8.42 -17.36
N VAL A 192 16.64 9.38 -16.48
CA VAL A 192 15.59 9.22 -15.45
C VAL A 192 14.21 9.22 -16.08
N TRP A 193 14.06 9.99 -17.16
CA TRP A 193 12.85 10.07 -17.97
C TRP A 193 13.13 9.75 -19.44
N VAL A 194 12.31 8.87 -20.02
CA VAL A 194 12.31 8.57 -21.44
C VAL A 194 10.92 8.86 -21.99
N PHE A 195 10.85 9.77 -22.95
CA PHE A 195 9.65 10.04 -23.73
C PHE A 195 9.82 9.48 -25.14
N TYR A 196 8.85 8.70 -25.59
CA TYR A 196 8.77 8.20 -26.95
C TYR A 196 7.41 8.57 -27.55
N ILE A 197 7.41 9.18 -28.74
CA ILE A 197 6.20 9.40 -29.53
C ILE A 197 6.40 8.92 -30.98
N GLY A 198 5.52 8.04 -31.43
CA GLY A 198 5.58 7.48 -32.77
C GLY A 198 4.76 6.20 -32.94
N HIS A 199 5.19 5.33 -33.84
CA HIS A 199 4.56 4.05 -34.08
C HIS A 199 5.14 2.97 -33.17
N GLY A 200 4.31 2.01 -32.81
CA GLY A 200 4.69 0.87 -32.01
C GLY A 200 3.79 -0.32 -32.32
N TYR A 201 4.22 -1.47 -31.82
CA TYR A 201 3.40 -2.67 -31.65
C TYR A 201 3.93 -3.42 -30.43
N SER A 202 3.27 -4.51 -30.03
CA SER A 202 3.55 -5.27 -28.80
C SER A 202 5.04 -5.49 -28.55
N GLN A 203 5.84 -5.78 -29.58
CA GLN A 203 7.26 -6.10 -29.41
C GLN A 203 8.24 -5.03 -29.90
N ALA A 204 7.81 -3.81 -30.27
CA ALA A 204 8.75 -2.78 -30.73
C ALA A 204 8.27 -1.33 -30.69
N TRP A 205 9.24 -0.42 -30.59
CA TRP A 205 9.13 0.96 -31.06
C TRP A 205 9.52 1.03 -32.55
N SER A 206 8.52 1.07 -33.42
CA SER A 206 8.69 0.90 -34.87
C SER A 206 9.02 2.19 -35.64
N SER A 207 8.94 3.36 -35.01
CA SER A 207 9.47 4.60 -35.60
C SER A 207 10.99 4.74 -35.45
N VAL A 208 11.64 3.90 -34.65
CA VAL A 208 13.12 3.78 -34.58
C VAL A 208 13.62 3.04 -35.82
N SER A 209 14.78 3.44 -36.35
CA SER A 209 15.35 2.83 -37.56
C SER A 209 16.79 2.29 -37.33
N PRO A 210 17.02 0.96 -37.44
CA PRO A 210 16.00 -0.11 -37.39
C PRO A 210 15.17 -0.04 -36.08
N HIS A 211 14.05 -0.77 -36.00
CA HIS A 211 13.17 -0.73 -34.83
C HIS A 211 13.93 -1.09 -33.55
N LEU A 212 13.59 -0.46 -32.42
CA LEU A 212 13.96 -0.98 -31.10
C LEU A 212 12.98 -2.11 -30.81
N GLN A 213 13.45 -3.34 -30.82
CA GLN A 213 12.64 -4.53 -30.58
C GLN A 213 12.87 -5.07 -29.16
N VAL A 214 11.96 -5.94 -28.71
CA VAL A 214 12.09 -6.72 -27.48
C VAL A 214 13.46 -7.40 -27.35
N THR A 215 14.05 -7.87 -28.46
CA THR A 215 15.37 -8.52 -28.48
C THR A 215 16.55 -7.57 -28.28
N ASP A 216 16.34 -6.27 -28.44
CA ASP A 216 17.35 -5.23 -28.21
C ASP A 216 17.33 -4.72 -26.76
N VAL A 217 16.25 -4.99 -26.01
CA VAL A 217 16.09 -4.56 -24.61
C VAL A 217 17.25 -5.03 -23.71
N PRO A 218 17.78 -6.26 -23.84
CA PRO A 218 18.97 -6.68 -23.07
C PRO A 218 20.24 -5.86 -23.35
N MET A 219 20.28 -5.05 -24.41
CA MET A 219 21.40 -4.13 -24.72
C MET A 219 21.31 -2.79 -23.98
N ILE A 220 20.23 -2.59 -23.22
CA ILE A 220 20.00 -1.42 -22.37
C ILE A 220 20.64 -1.71 -21.02
N GLU A 221 21.91 -1.35 -20.89
CA GLU A 221 22.71 -1.51 -19.69
C GLU A 221 22.67 -0.21 -18.88
N HIS A 222 21.60 -0.04 -18.10
CA HIS A 222 21.49 1.08 -17.18
C HIS A 222 22.30 0.82 -15.88
N SER A 223 22.72 1.87 -15.18
CA SER A 223 23.19 1.80 -13.79
C SER A 223 22.19 2.41 -12.79
N ALA A 224 21.10 3.00 -13.30
CA ALA A 224 19.99 3.55 -12.54
C ALA A 224 18.69 3.39 -13.35
N SER A 225 17.58 3.22 -12.65
CA SER A 225 16.31 2.86 -13.28
C SER A 225 15.60 4.07 -13.91
N ALA A 226 14.83 3.82 -14.97
CA ALA A 226 14.17 4.86 -15.75
C ALA A 226 12.63 4.78 -15.64
N ILE A 227 11.98 5.90 -15.94
CA ILE A 227 10.54 6.01 -16.15
C ILE A 227 10.29 6.28 -17.63
N VAL A 228 9.42 5.49 -18.26
CA VAL A 228 9.09 5.62 -19.67
C VAL A 228 7.66 6.12 -19.84
N VAL A 229 7.48 7.13 -20.71
CA VAL A 229 6.17 7.53 -21.25
C VAL A 229 6.18 7.29 -22.76
N SER A 230 5.44 6.29 -23.19
CA SER A 230 5.36 5.84 -24.59
C SER A 230 4.00 6.18 -25.19
N VAL A 231 4.00 7.16 -26.10
CA VAL A 231 2.86 7.50 -26.96
C VAL A 231 3.00 6.71 -28.25
N ALA A 232 2.58 5.46 -28.22
CA ALA A 232 2.59 4.53 -29.35
C ALA A 232 1.60 3.38 -29.14
N CYS A 233 1.21 2.74 -30.24
CA CYS A 233 0.27 1.62 -30.21
C CYS A 233 0.86 0.37 -29.54
N ALA A 234 0.06 -0.25 -28.67
CA ALA A 234 0.26 -1.59 -28.12
C ALA A 234 1.61 -1.86 -27.44
N THR A 235 2.39 -0.85 -27.07
CA THR A 235 3.73 -1.09 -26.50
C THR A 235 3.70 -1.69 -25.09
N ALA A 236 2.55 -1.61 -24.42
CA ALA A 236 2.27 -2.22 -23.12
C ALA A 236 1.10 -3.22 -23.22
N ASP A 237 1.03 -3.95 -24.33
CA ASP A 237 0.06 -5.02 -24.59
C ASP A 237 0.17 -6.12 -23.53
N LEU A 238 -0.87 -6.24 -22.69
CA LEU A 238 -0.86 -7.09 -21.50
C LEU A 238 -1.17 -8.55 -21.81
N ASP A 239 -1.92 -8.84 -22.89
CA ASP A 239 -2.29 -10.20 -23.30
C ASP A 239 -1.54 -10.68 -24.54
N TYR A 240 -0.41 -10.06 -24.85
CA TYR A 240 0.46 -10.57 -25.89
C TYR A 240 0.92 -12.00 -25.50
N PRO A 241 0.91 -13.00 -26.42
CA PRO A 241 1.32 -14.38 -26.09
C PRO A 241 2.79 -14.59 -25.66
N GLY A 242 3.57 -13.51 -25.56
CA GLY A 242 4.89 -13.44 -24.95
C GLY A 242 5.06 -12.06 -24.32
N ALA A 243 6.28 -11.63 -23.98
CA ALA A 243 6.45 -10.30 -23.42
C ALA A 243 6.23 -9.19 -24.48
N SER A 244 5.43 -8.19 -24.13
CA SER A 244 5.50 -6.89 -24.79
C SER A 244 6.85 -6.21 -24.53
N ILE A 245 7.20 -5.18 -25.32
CA ILE A 245 8.43 -4.42 -25.12
C ILE A 245 8.43 -3.72 -23.76
N ALA A 246 7.28 -3.28 -23.26
CA ALA A 246 7.18 -2.72 -21.92
C ALA A 246 7.46 -3.77 -20.85
N GLU A 247 6.85 -4.95 -20.91
CA GLU A 247 7.07 -6.03 -19.92
C GLU A 247 8.50 -6.57 -19.95
N GLU A 248 9.07 -6.81 -21.13
CA GLU A 248 10.45 -7.26 -21.25
C GLU A 248 11.40 -6.24 -20.62
N TRP A 249 11.19 -4.94 -20.88
CA TRP A 249 12.02 -3.89 -20.31
C TRP A 249 11.78 -3.70 -18.82
N PHE A 250 10.55 -3.85 -18.37
CA PHE A 250 10.20 -3.82 -16.95
C PHE A 250 10.87 -4.98 -16.19
N ASN A 251 10.87 -6.19 -16.76
CA ASN A 251 11.41 -7.40 -16.13
C ASN A 251 12.92 -7.63 -16.38
N GLN A 252 13.61 -6.73 -17.08
CA GLN A 252 15.07 -6.76 -17.16
C GLN A 252 15.72 -6.78 -15.77
N ASN A 253 16.97 -7.24 -15.71
CA ASN A 253 17.72 -7.29 -14.45
C ASN A 253 17.84 -5.91 -13.75
N LEU A 254 18.20 -5.93 -12.46
CA LEU A 254 18.36 -4.77 -11.55
C LEU A 254 18.90 -3.49 -12.20
N ASN A 255 19.87 -3.65 -13.10
CA ASN A 255 20.58 -2.54 -13.70
C ASN A 255 19.87 -1.99 -14.94
N GLY A 256 19.26 -2.82 -15.80
CA GLY A 256 18.69 -2.42 -17.10
C GLY A 256 17.17 -2.16 -17.15
N GLY A 257 16.44 -2.52 -16.09
CA GLY A 257 14.99 -2.43 -16.10
C GLY A 257 14.38 -1.14 -15.56
N LEU A 258 13.06 -1.04 -15.74
CA LEU A 258 12.29 0.17 -15.48
C LEU A 258 11.72 0.22 -14.05
N LEU A 259 11.50 1.44 -13.57
CA LEU A 259 10.63 1.69 -12.41
C LEU A 259 9.17 1.67 -12.84
N ALA A 260 8.89 2.32 -13.97
CA ALA A 260 7.55 2.46 -14.50
C ALA A 260 7.51 2.67 -16.02
N TYR A 261 6.39 2.29 -16.61
CA TYR A 261 6.05 2.48 -18.01
C TYR A 261 4.59 2.93 -18.14
N ILE A 262 4.38 4.12 -18.67
CA ILE A 262 3.06 4.60 -19.11
C ILE A 262 2.95 4.37 -20.60
N GLY A 263 1.98 3.58 -21.03
CA GLY A 263 1.77 3.31 -22.45
C GLY A 263 0.46 2.61 -22.76
N ALA A 264 0.26 2.34 -24.04
CA ALA A 264 -0.98 1.78 -24.54
C ALA A 264 -0.94 0.25 -24.59
N THR A 265 -2.01 -0.40 -24.13
CA THR A 265 -2.21 -1.85 -24.28
C THR A 265 -2.57 -2.25 -25.71
N GLU A 266 -3.10 -1.32 -26.50
CA GLU A 266 -3.53 -1.61 -27.87
C GLU A 266 -3.32 -0.42 -28.83
N SER A 267 -3.80 -0.59 -30.07
CA SER A 267 -3.86 0.50 -31.06
C SER A 267 -4.69 1.69 -30.58
N THR A 268 -4.06 2.85 -30.47
CA THR A 268 -4.68 4.07 -29.94
C THR A 268 -5.03 5.10 -31.00
N ALA A 269 -6.01 5.94 -30.69
CA ALA A 269 -6.38 7.06 -31.55
C ALA A 269 -5.38 8.22 -31.44
N PHE A 270 -4.86 8.64 -32.61
CA PHE A 270 -3.99 9.80 -32.76
C PHE A 270 -4.57 11.07 -32.10
N PHE A 271 -3.73 11.95 -31.56
CA PHE A 271 -4.05 13.13 -30.74
C PHE A 271 -4.58 12.83 -29.33
N ARG A 272 -5.40 11.79 -29.13
CA ARG A 272 -5.87 11.40 -27.79
C ARG A 272 -4.75 10.79 -26.97
N SER A 273 -4.04 9.84 -27.57
CA SER A 273 -2.86 9.23 -26.95
C SER A 273 -1.76 10.25 -26.68
N ASP A 274 -1.50 11.16 -27.64
CA ASP A 274 -0.60 12.31 -27.48
C ASP A 274 -0.98 13.13 -26.25
N THR A 275 -2.28 13.48 -26.13
CA THR A 275 -2.79 14.29 -25.02
C THR A 275 -2.55 13.61 -23.67
N ILE A 276 -2.84 12.31 -23.55
CA ILE A 276 -2.65 11.59 -22.29
C ILE A 276 -1.17 11.60 -21.88
N GLY A 277 -0.28 11.11 -22.75
CA GLY A 277 1.14 10.98 -22.40
C GLY A 277 1.82 12.33 -22.14
N ILE A 278 1.53 13.33 -22.96
CA ILE A 278 2.10 14.68 -22.82
C ILE A 278 1.56 15.35 -21.55
N ALA A 279 0.23 15.32 -21.32
CA ALA A 279 -0.35 15.94 -20.13
C ALA A 279 0.11 15.27 -18.83
N ALA A 280 0.37 13.96 -18.83
CA ALA A 280 0.98 13.27 -17.70
C ALA A 280 2.36 13.86 -17.35
N LEU A 281 3.24 14.04 -18.34
CA LEU A 281 4.53 14.71 -18.11
C LEU A 281 4.35 16.17 -17.67
N TYR A 282 3.49 16.94 -18.34
CA TYR A 282 3.24 18.33 -17.94
C TYR A 282 2.73 18.45 -16.50
N SER A 283 1.93 17.49 -16.02
CA SER A 283 1.44 17.50 -14.63
C SER A 283 2.59 17.46 -13.62
N VAL A 284 3.57 16.57 -13.85
CA VAL A 284 4.74 16.38 -12.98
C VAL A 284 5.65 17.60 -12.99
N PHE A 285 5.95 18.11 -14.18
CA PHE A 285 6.96 19.16 -14.35
C PHE A 285 6.41 20.58 -14.17
N THR A 286 5.08 20.78 -14.25
CA THR A 286 4.49 22.14 -14.19
C THR A 286 3.33 22.31 -13.22
N GLN A 287 2.59 21.26 -12.89
CA GLN A 287 1.39 21.37 -12.05
C GLN A 287 1.62 20.96 -10.59
N GLY A 288 2.77 20.34 -10.27
CA GLY A 288 3.08 19.95 -8.91
C GLY A 288 2.66 18.53 -8.55
N ILE A 289 2.07 17.76 -9.48
CA ILE A 289 1.71 16.37 -9.23
C ILE A 289 2.98 15.52 -9.08
N GLU A 290 3.18 14.92 -7.91
CA GLU A 290 4.44 14.26 -7.57
C GLU A 290 4.40 12.74 -7.74
N ARG A 291 3.24 12.15 -7.98
CA ARG A 291 3.04 10.69 -8.04
C ARG A 291 2.62 10.26 -9.44
N LEU A 292 3.08 9.07 -9.88
CA LEU A 292 2.85 8.60 -11.26
C LEU A 292 1.40 8.28 -11.59
N GLY A 293 0.66 7.64 -10.69
CA GLY A 293 -0.75 7.33 -10.90
C GLY A 293 -1.57 8.60 -11.17
N PRO A 294 -1.51 9.59 -10.27
CA PRO A 294 -2.17 10.88 -10.47
C PRO A 294 -1.73 11.62 -11.73
N ALA A 295 -0.46 11.48 -12.13
CA ALA A 295 0.02 12.06 -13.39
C ALA A 295 -0.67 11.43 -14.61
N LEU A 296 -0.80 10.09 -14.64
CA LEU A 296 -1.55 9.40 -15.68
C LEU A 296 -3.03 9.79 -15.67
N ASP A 297 -3.65 9.85 -14.50
CA ASP A 297 -5.07 10.21 -14.35
C ASP A 297 -5.33 11.65 -14.82
N TYR A 298 -4.43 12.58 -14.52
CA TYR A 298 -4.45 13.93 -15.08
C TYR A 298 -4.42 13.91 -16.61
N GLY A 299 -3.57 13.06 -17.22
CA GLY A 299 -3.54 12.88 -18.67
C GLY A 299 -4.86 12.37 -19.24
N LYS A 300 -5.47 11.38 -18.60
CA LYS A 300 -6.79 10.83 -18.97
C LYS A 300 -7.89 11.89 -18.91
N LEU A 301 -7.90 12.69 -17.84
CA LEU A 301 -8.85 13.78 -17.65
C LEU A 301 -8.68 14.88 -18.71
N ARG A 302 -7.44 15.27 -19.04
CA ARG A 302 -7.18 16.22 -20.14
C ARG A 302 -7.63 15.68 -21.49
N CYS A 303 -7.50 14.39 -21.74
CA CYS A 303 -8.03 13.76 -22.95
C CYS A 303 -9.57 13.85 -22.99
N ALA A 304 -10.25 13.53 -21.90
CA ALA A 304 -11.72 13.63 -21.80
C ALA A 304 -12.22 15.08 -21.99
N GLU A 305 -11.52 16.06 -21.41
CA GLU A 305 -11.82 17.49 -21.56
C GLU A 305 -11.64 17.98 -23.00
N HIS A 306 -10.56 17.56 -23.67
CA HIS A 306 -10.24 18.02 -25.03
C HIS A 306 -11.06 17.31 -26.11
N PHE A 307 -11.42 16.05 -25.87
CA PHE A 307 -12.18 15.21 -26.80
C PHE A 307 -13.48 14.68 -26.15
N PRO A 308 -14.42 15.56 -25.75
CA PRO A 308 -15.63 15.13 -25.06
C PRO A 308 -16.47 14.23 -25.97
N GLN A 309 -16.73 13.01 -25.49
CA GLN A 309 -17.51 12.00 -26.20
C GLN A 309 -18.34 11.18 -25.21
N ALA A 310 -19.51 10.72 -25.66
CA ALA A 310 -20.31 9.75 -24.92
C ALA A 310 -19.54 8.43 -24.70
N SER A 311 -19.93 7.69 -23.66
CA SER A 311 -19.35 6.38 -23.34
C SER A 311 -19.44 5.41 -24.53
N GLY A 312 -18.43 4.55 -24.66
CA GLY A 312 -18.21 3.62 -25.77
C GLY A 312 -17.48 4.24 -26.97
N GLY A 313 -17.05 5.51 -26.87
CA GLY A 313 -16.34 6.22 -27.93
C GLY A 313 -14.81 6.08 -27.88
N LEU A 314 -14.13 6.63 -28.90
CA LEU A 314 -12.67 6.62 -29.04
C LEU A 314 -11.96 7.29 -27.84
N THR A 315 -12.59 8.27 -27.18
CA THR A 315 -12.01 8.93 -26.00
C THR A 315 -11.93 7.98 -24.82
N GLU A 316 -13.02 7.28 -24.51
CA GLU A 316 -13.05 6.26 -23.46
C GLU A 316 -12.11 5.09 -23.81
N GLU A 317 -12.14 4.62 -25.06
CA GLU A 317 -11.24 3.58 -25.56
C GLU A 317 -9.76 3.95 -25.33
N THR A 318 -9.35 5.15 -25.72
CA THR A 318 -7.96 5.59 -25.55
C THR A 318 -7.57 5.76 -24.08
N ILE A 319 -8.50 6.22 -23.24
CA ILE A 319 -8.32 6.33 -21.77
C ILE A 319 -8.13 4.94 -21.15
N GLN A 320 -8.93 3.96 -21.57
CA GLN A 320 -8.83 2.57 -21.14
C GLN A 320 -7.51 1.94 -21.58
N GLN A 321 -7.07 2.19 -22.81
CA GLN A 321 -5.83 1.62 -23.35
C GLN A 321 -4.56 2.12 -22.64
N PHE A 322 -4.55 3.33 -22.08
CA PHE A 322 -3.36 3.84 -21.36
C PHE A 322 -3.31 3.30 -19.93
N VAL A 323 -2.27 2.51 -19.64
CA VAL A 323 -2.01 1.89 -18.34
C VAL A 323 -0.69 2.35 -17.74
N LEU A 324 -0.54 2.14 -16.43
CA LEU A 324 0.72 2.29 -15.71
C LEU A 324 1.23 0.90 -15.32
N LEU A 325 2.33 0.46 -15.93
CA LEU A 325 3.14 -0.61 -15.36
C LEU A 325 4.09 0.04 -14.36
N GLY A 326 4.00 -0.28 -13.08
CA GLY A 326 4.69 0.38 -11.99
C GLY A 326 3.77 0.70 -10.82
N ASP A 327 4.33 1.33 -9.80
CA ASP A 327 3.60 1.70 -8.60
C ASP A 327 2.93 3.09 -8.77
N PRO A 328 1.60 3.19 -8.62
CA PRO A 328 0.87 4.44 -8.81
C PRO A 328 1.16 5.48 -7.72
N SER A 329 1.63 5.06 -6.55
CA SER A 329 2.01 5.95 -5.46
C SER A 329 3.43 6.48 -5.56
N MET A 330 4.23 5.95 -6.51
CA MET A 330 5.65 6.26 -6.61
C MET A 330 5.87 7.75 -6.77
N ARG A 331 6.63 8.38 -5.86
CA ARG A 331 6.99 9.79 -5.96
C ARG A 331 8.11 9.93 -6.98
N VAL A 332 7.96 10.86 -7.92
CA VAL A 332 8.92 11.04 -9.02
C VAL A 332 9.74 12.29 -8.90
N TYR A 333 11.00 12.17 -9.30
CA TYR A 333 11.92 13.28 -9.42
C TYR A 333 11.71 14.02 -10.73
N SER A 334 11.28 15.28 -10.62
CA SER A 334 11.23 16.25 -11.72
C SER A 334 12.53 17.07 -11.82
N GLN A 335 13.35 17.02 -10.77
CA GLN A 335 14.66 17.67 -10.66
C GLN A 335 15.60 16.78 -9.83
N PRO A 336 16.92 17.00 -9.87
CA PRO A 336 17.86 16.23 -9.06
C PRO A 336 17.47 16.29 -7.57
N PRO A 337 17.27 15.14 -6.89
CA PRO A 337 16.89 15.12 -5.49
C PRO A 337 17.95 15.77 -4.62
N GLN A 338 17.51 16.51 -3.60
CA GLN A 338 18.39 17.17 -2.63
C GLN A 338 18.14 16.62 -1.21
N PRO A 339 19.18 16.49 -0.37
CA PRO A 339 19.01 15.95 0.97
C PRO A 339 18.20 16.89 1.88
N LEU A 340 17.39 16.31 2.75
CA LEU A 340 16.69 17.02 3.82
C LEU A 340 17.61 17.25 5.03
N ALA A 341 17.47 18.40 5.69
CA ALA A 341 18.05 18.66 6.99
C ALA A 341 16.94 18.62 8.06
N VAL A 342 16.88 17.51 8.80
CA VAL A 342 15.84 17.21 9.79
C VAL A 342 16.42 17.33 11.21
N THR A 343 15.68 17.99 12.10
CA THR A 343 16.02 18.12 13.53
C THR A 343 14.90 17.54 14.38
N HIS A 344 15.26 16.62 15.27
CA HIS A 344 14.37 15.94 16.22
C HIS A 344 15.20 15.37 17.39
N ALA A 345 14.53 14.84 18.42
CA ALA A 345 15.21 14.10 19.48
C ALA A 345 15.59 12.68 19.01
N PHE A 346 16.79 12.21 19.36
CA PHE A 346 17.24 10.83 19.08
C PHE A 346 16.86 9.83 20.17
N SER A 347 16.40 10.32 21.32
CA SER A 347 15.91 9.50 22.42
C SER A 347 14.80 10.23 23.15
N LEU A 348 13.76 9.49 23.53
CA LEU A 348 12.66 9.98 24.33
C LEU A 348 12.38 8.99 25.48
N PRO A 349 11.89 9.48 26.63
CA PRO A 349 11.42 8.57 27.67
C PRO A 349 10.16 7.81 27.22
N VAL A 350 10.00 6.56 27.67
CA VAL A 350 8.74 5.82 27.59
C VAL A 350 7.62 6.65 28.26
N GLY A 351 6.44 6.67 27.64
CA GLY A 351 5.30 7.52 28.04
C GLY A 351 5.30 8.93 27.42
N SER A 352 6.27 9.27 26.56
CA SER A 352 6.20 10.48 25.74
C SER A 352 4.97 10.44 24.83
N VAL A 353 4.32 11.60 24.64
CA VAL A 353 3.08 11.73 23.86
C VAL A 353 3.25 12.44 22.51
N SER A 354 4.40 13.10 22.29
CA SER A 354 4.68 13.78 21.04
C SER A 354 6.17 13.86 20.71
N LEU A 355 6.47 14.04 19.43
CA LEU A 355 7.80 14.30 18.87
C LEU A 355 7.72 15.54 17.96
N PRO A 356 8.30 16.69 18.35
CA PRO A 356 8.46 17.82 17.45
C PRO A 356 9.58 17.53 16.43
N VAL A 357 9.30 17.79 15.16
CA VAL A 357 10.25 17.64 14.05
C VAL A 357 10.28 18.94 13.25
N THR A 358 11.49 19.40 12.92
CA THR A 358 11.67 20.51 11.98
C THR A 358 12.50 20.08 10.79
N VAL A 359 12.04 20.41 9.59
CA VAL A 359 12.68 20.08 8.31
C VAL A 359 13.04 21.35 7.56
N SER A 360 14.25 21.36 7.03
CA SER A 360 14.75 22.42 6.15
C SER A 360 15.50 21.81 4.96
N GLN A 361 15.61 22.57 3.88
CA GLN A 361 16.44 22.23 2.73
C GLN A 361 17.19 23.50 2.31
N ASN A 362 18.51 23.38 2.08
CA ASN A 362 19.38 24.53 1.75
C ASN A 362 19.27 25.71 2.75
N GLY A 363 19.03 25.41 4.03
CA GLY A 363 18.91 26.40 5.11
C GLY A 363 17.58 27.17 5.14
N GLN A 364 16.59 26.78 4.34
CA GLN A 364 15.22 27.31 4.39
C GLN A 364 14.26 26.27 4.96
N ALA A 365 13.31 26.71 5.78
CA ALA A 365 12.22 25.86 6.25
C ALA A 365 11.45 25.27 5.06
N LEU A 366 11.15 23.98 5.10
CA LEU A 366 10.47 23.27 4.01
C LEU A 366 9.07 22.86 4.44
N GLU A 367 8.06 23.44 3.79
CA GLU A 367 6.64 23.07 3.93
C GLU A 367 6.33 21.78 3.15
N ASP A 368 5.25 21.11 3.54
CA ASP A 368 4.67 19.93 2.87
C ASP A 368 5.61 18.72 2.81
N VAL A 369 6.49 18.58 3.81
CA VAL A 369 7.29 17.37 4.02
C VAL A 369 6.46 16.35 4.78
N GLU A 370 6.29 15.17 4.21
CA GLU A 370 5.61 14.04 4.84
C GLU A 370 6.57 13.39 5.84
N VAL A 371 6.19 13.40 7.12
CA VAL A 371 6.99 12.85 8.21
C VAL A 371 6.21 11.74 8.90
N CYS A 372 6.80 10.54 8.91
CA CYS A 372 6.23 9.35 9.51
C CYS A 372 7.12 8.82 10.63
N LEU A 373 6.52 8.50 11.76
CA LEU A 373 7.12 7.79 12.88
C LEU A 373 6.48 6.41 12.97
N SER A 374 7.28 5.36 12.79
CA SER A 374 6.78 3.97 12.76
C SER A 374 7.68 3.02 13.55
N GLY A 375 7.11 1.97 14.13
CA GLY A 375 7.86 0.90 14.81
C GLY A 375 7.37 0.64 16.23
N GLY A 376 7.59 -0.56 16.77
CA GLY A 376 7.19 -0.90 18.14
C GLY A 376 5.69 -0.73 18.44
N GLY A 377 4.82 -0.88 17.43
CA GLY A 377 3.38 -0.65 17.52
C GLY A 377 2.94 0.82 17.36
N VAL A 378 3.88 1.75 17.19
CA VAL A 378 3.60 3.16 16.89
C VAL A 378 3.47 3.36 15.39
N TYR A 379 2.46 4.14 14.99
CA TYR A 379 2.33 4.74 13.67
C TYR A 379 1.77 6.15 13.83
N SER A 380 2.51 7.17 13.38
CA SER A 380 2.10 8.57 13.43
C SER A 380 2.65 9.31 12.23
N ILE A 381 1.80 10.05 11.53
CA ILE A 381 2.15 10.80 10.33
C ILE A 381 1.75 12.26 10.48
N GLY A 382 2.45 13.14 9.79
CA GLY A 382 2.06 14.53 9.65
C GLY A 382 2.88 15.25 8.60
N ARG A 383 2.42 16.43 8.19
CA ARG A 383 3.13 17.27 7.23
C ARG A 383 3.66 18.54 7.88
N THR A 384 4.83 19.01 7.45
CA THR A 384 5.36 20.29 7.90
C THR A 384 4.54 21.44 7.35
N GLY A 385 4.19 22.42 8.20
CA GLY A 385 3.61 23.69 7.72
C GLY A 385 4.66 24.65 7.17
N THR A 386 4.25 25.87 6.79
CA THR A 386 5.13 26.99 6.35
C THR A 386 6.40 27.24 7.18
N ALA A 387 6.39 26.92 8.47
CA ALA A 387 7.56 27.06 9.35
C ALA A 387 8.55 25.88 9.27
N GLY A 388 8.27 24.89 8.42
CA GLY A 388 9.04 23.65 8.29
C GLY A 388 8.92 22.76 9.52
N SER A 389 7.82 22.83 10.27
CA SER A 389 7.65 22.11 11.53
C SER A 389 6.38 21.26 11.54
N VAL A 390 6.47 20.09 12.17
CA VAL A 390 5.34 19.19 12.45
C VAL A 390 5.51 18.60 13.86
N GLU A 391 4.40 18.33 14.53
CA GLU A 391 4.38 17.61 15.81
C GLU A 391 3.69 16.25 15.59
N LEU A 392 4.44 15.16 15.77
CA LEU A 392 3.91 13.80 15.65
C LEU A 392 3.38 13.36 17.00
N ILE A 393 2.09 13.02 17.06
CA ILE A 393 1.44 12.53 18.28
C ILE A 393 1.51 11.00 18.31
N PHE A 394 2.01 10.43 19.38
CA PHE A 394 2.16 8.98 19.53
C PHE A 394 2.14 8.58 21.00
N THR A 395 1.96 7.29 21.27
CA THR A 395 2.13 6.74 22.62
C THR A 395 2.83 5.40 22.53
N SER A 396 3.71 5.11 23.49
CA SER A 396 4.28 3.78 23.67
C SER A 396 4.51 3.52 25.15
N ASP A 397 4.13 2.33 25.59
CA ASP A 397 4.18 1.88 26.97
C ASP A 397 5.48 1.11 27.29
N ARG A 398 6.31 0.80 26.29
CA ARG A 398 7.50 -0.04 26.44
C ARG A 398 8.72 0.56 25.75
N PRO A 399 9.95 0.23 26.19
CA PRO A 399 11.15 0.66 25.50
C PRO A 399 11.19 -0.02 24.13
N THR A 400 11.46 0.76 23.10
CA THR A 400 11.51 0.29 21.71
C THR A 400 12.32 1.26 20.87
N THR A 401 12.62 0.86 19.64
CA THR A 401 13.19 1.75 18.63
C THR A 401 12.09 2.13 17.66
N LEU A 402 11.93 3.43 17.44
CA LEU A 402 11.06 3.99 16.41
C LEU A 402 11.93 4.45 15.24
N LEU A 403 11.38 4.38 14.03
CA LEU A 403 11.99 4.90 12.82
C LEU A 403 11.23 6.14 12.38
N LEU A 404 11.94 7.27 12.34
CA LEU A 404 11.46 8.51 11.73
C LEU A 404 11.87 8.52 10.26
N THR A 405 10.91 8.66 9.36
CA THR A 405 11.13 8.82 7.92
C THR A 405 10.53 10.15 7.47
N ALA A 406 11.28 10.93 6.68
CA ALA A 406 10.78 12.17 6.07
C ALA A 406 10.99 12.13 4.56
N THR A 407 9.93 12.39 3.80
CA THR A 407 9.92 12.39 2.32
C THR A 407 9.29 13.67 1.79
N ALA A 408 9.78 14.16 0.65
CA ALA A 408 9.30 15.38 0.02
C ALA A 408 9.60 15.38 -1.49
N ARG A 409 8.98 16.29 -2.22
CA ARG A 409 9.27 16.52 -3.64
C ARG A 409 10.75 16.77 -3.88
N ASN A 410 11.32 16.09 -4.89
CA ASN A 410 12.71 16.27 -5.30
C ASN A 410 13.68 16.24 -4.10
N ALA A 411 13.43 15.35 -3.13
CA ALA A 411 14.29 15.16 -1.98
C ALA A 411 14.67 13.68 -1.83
N THR A 412 15.92 13.44 -1.42
CA THR A 412 16.32 12.12 -0.91
C THR A 412 15.66 11.92 0.44
N ALA A 413 15.10 10.74 0.68
CA ALA A 413 14.45 10.44 1.95
C ALA A 413 15.44 10.57 3.13
N TYR A 414 14.94 11.04 4.26
CA TYR A 414 15.69 11.04 5.51
C TYR A 414 15.15 9.93 6.41
N GLN A 415 16.04 9.14 7.01
CA GLN A 415 15.68 8.13 8.01
C GLN A 415 16.56 8.27 9.26
N SER A 416 15.94 8.22 10.44
CA SER A 416 16.67 8.16 11.71
C SER A 416 15.92 7.31 12.73
N GLU A 417 16.67 6.53 13.49
CA GLU A 417 16.16 5.84 14.66
C GLU A 417 15.97 6.80 15.83
N ILE A 418 14.93 6.56 16.63
CA ILE A 418 14.63 7.24 17.88
C ILE A 418 14.44 6.17 18.95
N GLN A 419 15.22 6.26 20.02
CA GLN A 419 15.19 5.29 21.10
C GLN A 419 14.19 5.70 22.17
N LEU A 420 13.16 4.90 22.41
CA LEU A 420 12.32 5.02 23.60
C LEU A 420 13.01 4.30 24.76
N VAL A 421 13.49 5.08 25.71
CA VAL A 421 14.29 4.58 26.84
C VAL A 421 13.50 4.63 28.14
N PRO A 422 13.79 3.73 29.09
CA PRO A 422 13.30 3.85 30.46
C PRO A 422 13.49 5.25 31.03
N ASN A 423 12.48 5.74 31.76
CA ASN A 423 12.66 6.91 32.60
C ASN A 423 13.74 6.65 33.66
N ASP A 424 14.44 7.71 34.09
CA ASP A 424 15.35 7.63 35.25
C ASP A 424 14.58 7.62 36.59
N ALA A 425 13.59 6.73 36.66
CA ALA A 425 12.58 6.57 37.68
C ALA A 425 12.03 5.14 37.60
N PRO A 426 11.34 4.61 38.62
CA PRO A 426 10.57 3.40 38.43
C PRO A 426 9.49 3.60 37.37
N TYR A 427 9.25 2.57 36.57
CA TYR A 427 8.20 2.58 35.56
C TYR A 427 7.67 1.15 35.39
N VAL A 428 6.59 0.84 36.09
CA VAL A 428 5.99 -0.50 36.07
C VAL A 428 4.90 -0.55 35.01
N ILE A 429 4.93 -1.58 34.17
CA ILE A 429 3.90 -1.86 33.15
C ILE A 429 3.31 -3.25 33.37
N VAL A 430 2.15 -3.50 32.76
CA VAL A 430 1.69 -4.86 32.52
C VAL A 430 2.54 -5.43 31.37
N ASP A 431 3.27 -6.51 31.64
CA ASP A 431 4.21 -7.15 30.70
C ASP A 431 3.51 -8.27 29.92
N ARG A 432 2.61 -9.00 30.58
CA ARG A 432 1.85 -10.09 29.98
C ARG A 432 0.60 -10.41 30.79
N ILE A 433 -0.49 -10.69 30.08
CA ILE A 433 -1.67 -11.38 30.62
C ILE A 433 -1.80 -12.78 30.04
N THR A 434 -2.48 -13.66 30.76
CA THR A 434 -2.84 -15.01 30.29
C THR A 434 -4.16 -15.40 30.93
N VAL A 435 -5.11 -15.81 30.10
CA VAL A 435 -6.39 -16.36 30.55
C VAL A 435 -6.17 -17.80 31.00
N LEU A 436 -6.80 -18.17 32.11
CA LEU A 436 -6.84 -19.53 32.63
C LEU A 436 -8.30 -19.87 32.90
N ASP A 437 -8.83 -20.81 32.14
CA ASP A 437 -10.23 -21.21 32.11
C ASP A 437 -10.39 -22.59 32.76
N SER A 438 -9.73 -22.82 33.90
CA SER A 438 -9.66 -24.18 34.46
C SER A 438 -11.00 -24.76 34.91
N GLU A 439 -11.99 -23.90 35.14
CA GLU A 439 -13.38 -24.26 35.46
C GLU A 439 -14.27 -24.41 34.20
N GLY A 440 -13.73 -24.11 33.03
CA GLY A 440 -14.32 -24.28 31.70
C GLY A 440 -13.74 -25.48 30.95
N ASP A 441 -13.40 -25.29 29.67
CA ASP A 441 -12.92 -26.37 28.79
C ASP A 441 -11.39 -26.56 28.74
N ASN A 442 -10.65 -25.69 29.43
CA ASN A 442 -9.19 -25.65 29.58
C ASN A 442 -8.42 -25.41 28.27
N ASP A 443 -8.96 -24.63 27.34
CA ASP A 443 -8.28 -24.28 26.09
C ASP A 443 -7.47 -22.97 26.16
N GLY A 444 -7.57 -22.24 27.28
CA GLY A 444 -6.87 -20.99 27.53
C GLY A 444 -7.55 -19.75 26.95
N ARG A 445 -8.85 -19.83 26.62
CA ARG A 445 -9.64 -18.73 26.06
C ARG A 445 -10.69 -18.22 27.06
N ALA A 446 -11.34 -17.11 26.66
CA ALA A 446 -12.41 -16.48 27.42
C ALA A 446 -13.74 -16.77 26.73
N ASP A 447 -14.30 -17.93 27.04
CA ASP A 447 -15.50 -18.43 26.36
C ASP A 447 -16.79 -17.93 26.98
N ARG A 448 -17.80 -17.83 26.12
CA ARG A 448 -19.13 -17.32 26.46
C ARG A 448 -19.73 -18.07 27.65
N GLY A 449 -20.04 -17.32 28.72
CA GLY A 449 -20.70 -17.84 29.91
C GLY A 449 -19.77 -18.51 30.93
N GLU A 450 -18.47 -18.53 30.68
CA GLU A 450 -17.49 -19.14 31.59
C GLU A 450 -17.01 -18.19 32.69
N THR A 451 -16.40 -18.80 33.72
CA THR A 451 -15.62 -18.08 34.73
C THR A 451 -14.15 -18.44 34.55
N CYS A 452 -13.34 -17.43 34.26
CA CYS A 452 -11.91 -17.59 34.01
C CYS A 452 -11.10 -16.83 35.08
N GLU A 453 -9.81 -17.13 35.16
CA GLU A 453 -8.82 -16.38 35.94
C GLU A 453 -7.84 -15.66 35.01
N LEU A 454 -7.48 -14.44 35.36
CA LEU A 454 -6.47 -13.67 34.64
C LEU A 454 -5.14 -13.72 35.40
N ARG A 455 -4.13 -14.35 34.82
CA ARG A 455 -2.76 -14.30 35.33
C ARG A 455 -2.04 -13.10 34.74
N ILE A 456 -1.51 -12.25 35.61
CA ILE A 456 -0.87 -10.99 35.22
C ILE A 456 0.61 -11.01 35.65
N ILE A 457 1.50 -10.67 34.72
CA ILE A 457 2.90 -10.38 34.99
C ILE A 457 3.09 -8.88 34.80
N VAL A 458 3.61 -8.22 35.84
CA VAL A 458 4.02 -6.82 35.79
C VAL A 458 5.54 -6.73 35.74
N ARG A 459 6.07 -5.72 35.08
CA ARG A 459 7.53 -5.52 34.95
C ARG A 459 7.90 -4.08 35.19
N ASN A 460 8.94 -3.86 35.99
CA ASN A 460 9.54 -2.55 36.12
C ASN A 460 10.57 -2.36 35.00
N ILE A 461 10.20 -1.60 33.97
CA ILE A 461 11.09 -1.23 32.88
C ILE A 461 11.88 0.06 33.17
N GLY A 462 11.65 0.71 34.32
CA GLY A 462 12.40 1.88 34.78
C GLY A 462 13.81 1.56 35.27
N SER A 463 14.64 2.60 35.45
CA SER A 463 16.03 2.46 35.93
C SER A 463 16.15 2.30 37.46
N GLN A 464 15.06 2.55 38.21
CA GLN A 464 15.01 2.50 39.67
C GLN A 464 13.93 1.54 40.17
N ALA A 465 14.07 1.03 41.39
CA ALA A 465 13.06 0.17 42.01
C ALA A 465 11.75 0.93 42.26
N SER A 466 10.61 0.27 42.01
CA SER A 466 9.30 0.85 42.29
C SER A 466 8.95 0.83 43.78
N THR A 467 7.93 1.59 44.14
CA THR A 467 7.29 1.47 45.46
C THR A 467 6.10 0.51 45.40
N PRO A 468 5.66 -0.08 46.53
CA PRO A 468 4.42 -0.85 46.55
C PRO A 468 3.24 0.00 46.10
N GLY A 469 2.38 -0.58 45.28
CA GLY A 469 1.31 0.13 44.58
C GLY A 469 0.04 -0.69 44.44
N LEU A 470 -0.86 -0.23 43.58
CA LEU A 470 -2.13 -0.89 43.25
C LEU A 470 -2.28 -1.02 41.73
N LEU A 471 -2.53 -2.24 41.26
CA LEU A 471 -3.04 -2.51 39.93
C LEU A 471 -4.57 -2.39 39.95
N THR A 472 -5.16 -1.64 39.03
CA THR A 472 -6.61 -1.52 38.81
C THR A 472 -6.95 -1.97 37.40
N ILE A 473 -8.11 -2.58 37.20
CA ILE A 473 -8.52 -3.17 35.92
C ILE A 473 -9.94 -2.72 35.61
N ALA A 474 -10.15 -2.16 34.43
CA ALA A 474 -11.46 -1.70 33.97
C ALA A 474 -11.76 -2.25 32.57
N PRO A 475 -12.74 -3.15 32.41
CA PRO A 475 -13.18 -3.60 31.11
C PRO A 475 -13.96 -2.49 30.38
N SER A 476 -13.85 -2.45 29.05
CA SER A 476 -14.50 -1.44 28.21
C SER A 476 -16.01 -1.62 28.05
N ASN A 477 -16.55 -2.78 28.43
CA ASN A 477 -17.97 -3.11 28.38
C ASN A 477 -18.37 -4.08 29.51
N ASP A 478 -19.66 -4.36 29.62
CA ASP A 478 -20.23 -5.22 30.67
C ASP A 478 -20.19 -6.72 30.33
N GLU A 479 -19.62 -7.11 29.18
CA GLU A 479 -19.52 -8.53 28.79
C GLU A 479 -18.46 -9.27 29.59
N VAL A 480 -17.52 -8.56 30.21
CA VAL A 480 -16.52 -9.11 31.12
C VAL A 480 -16.70 -8.44 32.48
N GLN A 481 -16.88 -9.24 33.53
CA GLN A 481 -17.07 -8.73 34.88
C GLN A 481 -16.08 -9.35 35.85
N PHE A 482 -15.28 -8.51 36.49
CA PHE A 482 -14.30 -8.93 37.50
C PHE A 482 -14.93 -8.97 38.89
N ALA A 483 -14.69 -10.07 39.63
CA ALA A 483 -15.12 -10.17 41.04
C ALA A 483 -14.35 -9.21 41.96
N VAL A 484 -13.09 -8.96 41.62
CA VAL A 484 -12.21 -7.97 42.23
C VAL A 484 -11.48 -7.27 41.09
N ASN A 485 -11.48 -5.94 41.08
CA ASN A 485 -10.88 -5.16 39.98
C ASN A 485 -9.64 -4.37 40.41
N SER A 486 -9.08 -4.69 41.58
CA SER A 486 -7.82 -4.11 42.04
C SER A 486 -7.00 -5.06 42.91
N LEU A 487 -5.68 -5.05 42.74
CA LEU A 487 -4.75 -5.93 43.45
C LEU A 487 -3.51 -5.14 43.89
N PRO A 488 -3.02 -5.33 45.14
CA PRO A 488 -1.76 -4.74 45.57
C PRO A 488 -0.59 -5.38 44.82
N ILE A 489 0.36 -4.55 44.41
CA ILE A 489 1.64 -4.97 43.85
C ILE A 489 2.78 -4.61 44.83
N PRO A 490 3.78 -5.48 45.02
CA PRO A 490 4.94 -5.16 45.83
C PRO A 490 5.86 -4.15 45.11
N ALA A 491 6.88 -3.68 45.82
CA ALA A 491 8.02 -3.03 45.16
C ALA A 491 8.70 -4.01 44.20
N ILE A 492 8.99 -3.56 42.99
CA ILE A 492 9.62 -4.34 41.92
C ILE A 492 10.97 -3.69 41.61
N PRO A 493 12.09 -4.40 41.79
CA PRO A 493 13.41 -3.89 41.42
C PRO A 493 13.48 -3.48 39.95
N ALA A 494 14.40 -2.55 39.63
CA ALA A 494 14.62 -2.11 38.25
C ALA A 494 14.90 -3.32 37.34
N SER A 495 14.27 -3.35 36.16
CA SER A 495 14.38 -4.41 35.15
C SER A 495 13.85 -5.81 35.56
N GLU A 496 13.24 -5.96 36.74
CA GLU A 496 12.63 -7.23 37.17
C GLU A 496 11.12 -7.32 36.87
N SER A 497 10.63 -8.56 36.76
CA SER A 497 9.20 -8.87 36.62
C SER A 497 8.66 -9.52 37.89
N HIS A 498 7.37 -9.31 38.16
CA HIS A 498 6.64 -9.92 39.26
C HIS A 498 5.34 -10.53 38.74
N ILE A 499 5.11 -11.80 39.07
CA ILE A 499 3.85 -12.50 38.79
C ILE A 499 2.89 -12.19 39.92
N ILE A 500 1.72 -11.62 39.60
CA ILE A 500 0.67 -11.41 40.59
C ILE A 500 0.07 -12.76 40.95
N SER A 501 0.32 -13.21 42.19
CA SER A 501 -0.08 -14.53 42.66
C SER A 501 -1.53 -14.60 43.18
N GLN A 502 -2.22 -13.46 43.21
CA GLN A 502 -3.62 -13.40 43.62
C GLN A 502 -4.50 -13.79 42.45
N VAL A 503 -5.49 -14.64 42.70
CA VAL A 503 -6.45 -15.07 41.68
C VAL A 503 -7.34 -13.88 41.31
N LEU A 504 -7.37 -13.56 40.02
CA LEU A 504 -8.24 -12.53 39.47
C LEU A 504 -9.31 -13.19 38.61
N ALA A 505 -10.41 -13.59 39.25
CA ALA A 505 -11.53 -14.21 38.56
C ALA A 505 -12.40 -13.17 37.83
N PHE A 506 -12.81 -13.50 36.61
CA PHE A 506 -13.80 -12.77 35.84
C PHE A 506 -14.80 -13.72 35.17
N THR A 507 -16.00 -13.22 34.90
CA THR A 507 -17.05 -13.95 34.18
C THR A 507 -17.27 -13.33 32.82
N VAL A 508 -17.45 -14.17 31.80
CA VAL A 508 -17.85 -13.75 30.45
C VAL A 508 -19.37 -13.83 30.33
N SER A 509 -19.98 -12.83 29.71
CA SER A 509 -21.42 -12.76 29.50
C SER A 509 -21.92 -14.00 28.73
N PRO A 510 -23.05 -14.59 29.14
CA PRO A 510 -23.70 -15.65 28.36
C PRO A 510 -24.35 -15.10 27.08
N ASP A 511 -24.29 -13.81 26.80
CA ASP A 511 -24.76 -13.21 25.54
C ASP A 511 -23.61 -12.73 24.64
N ALA A 512 -22.35 -12.99 25.04
CA ALA A 512 -21.17 -12.63 24.24
C ALA A 512 -21.21 -13.29 22.85
N THR A 513 -20.85 -12.51 21.83
CA THR A 513 -20.76 -12.99 20.45
C THR A 513 -19.33 -13.33 20.07
N ASP A 514 -19.16 -14.28 19.15
CA ASP A 514 -17.85 -14.75 18.72
C ASP A 514 -17.00 -13.63 18.09
N GLY A 515 -15.72 -13.53 18.50
CA GLY A 515 -14.79 -12.51 18.03
C GLY A 515 -15.00 -11.12 18.64
N THR A 516 -15.86 -10.98 19.66
CA THR A 516 -16.02 -9.72 20.38
C THR A 516 -14.75 -9.39 21.13
N THR A 517 -14.24 -8.15 21.01
CA THR A 517 -13.03 -7.72 21.72
C THR A 517 -13.38 -6.77 22.85
N VAL A 518 -12.91 -7.11 24.06
CA VAL A 518 -13.02 -6.27 25.25
C VAL A 518 -11.66 -5.67 25.56
N SER A 519 -11.57 -4.35 25.63
CA SER A 519 -10.34 -3.69 26.08
C SER A 519 -10.31 -3.65 27.60
N LEU A 520 -9.18 -4.08 28.19
CA LEU A 520 -8.90 -4.02 29.61
C LEU A 520 -7.95 -2.84 29.85
N GLU A 521 -8.48 -1.75 30.41
CA GLU A 521 -7.65 -0.65 30.90
C GLU A 521 -7.05 -1.03 32.25
N MET A 522 -5.74 -1.22 32.27
CA MET A 522 -4.99 -1.64 33.44
C MET A 522 -4.09 -0.54 33.94
N GLY A 523 -4.49 0.08 35.05
CA GLY A 523 -3.78 1.17 35.68
C GLY A 523 -2.87 0.67 36.80
N ILE A 524 -1.62 1.09 36.84
CA ILE A 524 -0.70 0.85 37.97
C ILE A 524 -0.42 2.18 38.65
N SER A 525 -0.86 2.30 39.90
CA SER A 525 -0.58 3.46 40.75
C SER A 525 0.45 3.11 41.81
N GLU A 526 1.63 3.72 41.72
CA GLU A 526 2.61 3.70 42.80
C GLU A 526 2.32 4.82 43.80
N ASN A 527 2.53 4.61 45.10
CA ASN A 527 2.25 5.61 46.14
C ASN A 527 3.05 6.94 45.96
N THR A 528 4.06 6.97 45.07
CA THR A 528 4.90 8.15 44.82
C THR A 528 5.24 8.41 43.34
N GLY A 529 4.50 7.82 42.38
CA GLY A 529 4.80 7.93 40.94
C GLY A 529 3.63 8.43 40.08
N VAL A 530 3.90 8.71 38.80
CA VAL A 530 2.84 8.90 37.79
C VAL A 530 2.22 7.52 37.52
N PRO A 531 0.90 7.36 37.60
CA PRO A 531 0.27 6.09 37.29
C PRO A 531 0.51 5.73 35.81
N THR A 532 0.83 4.47 35.54
CA THR A 532 0.91 3.95 34.18
C THR A 532 -0.42 3.31 33.80
N VAL A 533 -0.75 3.34 32.51
CA VAL A 533 -1.95 2.69 31.96
C VAL A 533 -1.52 1.82 30.79
N SER A 534 -1.86 0.54 30.86
CA SER A 534 -1.73 -0.43 29.76
C SER A 534 -3.13 -0.77 29.25
N LEU A 535 -3.30 -0.83 27.94
CA LEU A 535 -4.52 -1.33 27.31
C LEU A 535 -4.22 -2.71 26.75
N GLU A 536 -4.87 -3.74 27.28
CA GLU A 536 -4.81 -5.10 26.73
C GLU A 536 -6.14 -5.47 26.09
N THR A 537 -6.12 -6.32 25.09
CA THR A 537 -7.34 -6.81 24.43
C THR A 537 -7.61 -8.25 24.83
N LEU A 538 -8.86 -8.52 25.21
CA LEU A 538 -9.39 -9.84 25.45
C LEU A 538 -10.40 -10.17 24.36
N GLU A 539 -10.13 -11.19 23.55
CA GLU A 539 -11.09 -11.72 22.58
C GLU A 539 -12.02 -12.72 23.29
N LEU A 540 -13.31 -12.59 23.02
CA LEU A 540 -14.34 -13.49 23.53
C LEU A 540 -14.73 -14.49 22.45
N HIS A 541 -14.87 -15.74 22.86
CA HIS A 541 -15.10 -16.86 21.98
C HIS A 541 -16.51 -17.42 22.25
N ALA A 542 -17.26 -17.70 21.19
CA ALA A 542 -18.60 -18.26 21.29
C ALA A 542 -18.93 -19.18 20.11
N PRO A 543 -19.79 -20.19 20.28
CA PRO A 543 -20.31 -20.92 19.15
C PRO A 543 -21.20 -20.02 18.28
N ASN A 544 -21.05 -20.14 16.96
CA ASN A 544 -21.92 -19.50 15.98
C ASN A 544 -22.60 -20.59 15.14
N ILE A 545 -23.78 -21.01 15.58
CA ILE A 545 -24.52 -22.09 14.96
C ILE A 545 -25.21 -21.61 13.69
N LEU A 546 -24.67 -22.03 12.56
CA LEU A 546 -25.18 -21.75 11.23
C LEU A 546 -25.93 -22.98 10.72
N TYR A 547 -27.16 -22.76 10.26
CA TYR A 547 -27.88 -23.77 9.49
C TYR A 547 -27.10 -24.06 8.20
N SER A 548 -26.77 -25.34 7.98
CA SER A 548 -25.99 -25.77 6.82
C SER A 548 -26.90 -26.34 5.73
N ASP A 549 -27.73 -27.33 6.08
CA ASP A 549 -28.56 -28.03 5.11
C ASP A 549 -29.74 -28.77 5.78
N CYS A 550 -30.65 -29.29 4.97
CA CYS A 550 -31.77 -30.10 5.40
C CYS A 550 -31.97 -31.26 4.42
N GLU A 551 -31.93 -32.49 4.93
CA GLU A 551 -32.28 -33.68 4.17
C GLU A 551 -33.66 -34.19 4.60
N LEU A 552 -34.45 -34.58 3.59
CA LEU A 552 -35.72 -35.26 3.78
C LEU A 552 -35.54 -36.71 3.38
N THR A 553 -35.79 -37.63 4.31
CA THR A 553 -35.78 -39.07 4.04
C THR A 553 -37.18 -39.61 4.21
N GLU A 554 -37.71 -40.24 3.18
CA GLU A 554 -39.00 -40.91 3.27
C GLU A 554 -38.88 -42.21 4.09
N LEU A 555 -39.64 -42.31 5.17
CA LEU A 555 -39.67 -43.50 6.05
C LEU A 555 -40.79 -44.47 5.68
N ALA A 556 -41.88 -43.96 5.10
CA ALA A 556 -43.01 -44.76 4.60
C ALA A 556 -43.85 -44.00 3.56
N GLY A 557 -43.99 -44.59 2.37
CA GLY A 557 -44.68 -44.03 1.19
C GLY A 557 -44.21 -44.75 -0.09
N ASP A 558 -44.04 -44.05 -1.21
CA ASP A 558 -43.60 -44.62 -2.49
C ASP A 558 -42.09 -44.51 -2.83
N ASN A 559 -41.28 -43.86 -1.98
CA ASN A 559 -39.84 -43.63 -2.12
C ASN A 559 -39.43 -42.85 -3.38
N ASP A 560 -40.27 -41.94 -3.87
CA ASP A 560 -39.93 -41.12 -5.04
C ASP A 560 -39.09 -39.86 -4.72
N GLY A 561 -38.95 -39.54 -3.43
CA GLY A 561 -38.15 -38.41 -2.93
C GLY A 561 -38.90 -37.08 -2.85
N ASN A 562 -40.22 -37.05 -3.10
CA ASN A 562 -41.07 -35.88 -2.95
C ASN A 562 -42.04 -36.05 -1.76
N PRO A 563 -42.26 -35.02 -0.94
CA PRO A 563 -43.23 -35.11 0.16
C PRO A 563 -44.71 -35.16 -0.31
N GLU A 564 -45.42 -36.28 -0.15
CA GLU A 564 -46.86 -36.38 -0.42
C GLU A 564 -47.79 -36.59 0.79
N ALA A 565 -49.09 -36.36 0.55
CA ALA A 565 -50.13 -36.55 1.54
C ALA A 565 -50.35 -38.05 1.87
N GLY A 566 -50.06 -38.42 3.12
CA GLY A 566 -50.20 -39.80 3.60
C GLY A 566 -48.87 -40.49 3.91
N GLU A 567 -47.76 -39.83 3.59
CA GLU A 567 -46.40 -40.35 3.82
C GLU A 567 -45.85 -39.96 5.18
N THR A 568 -44.84 -40.70 5.63
CA THR A 568 -44.06 -40.40 6.84
C THR A 568 -42.63 -40.08 6.43
N LEU A 569 -42.15 -38.89 6.81
CA LEU A 569 -40.82 -38.39 6.48
C LEU A 569 -39.99 -38.19 7.74
N ALA A 570 -38.68 -38.42 7.66
CA ALA A 570 -37.68 -37.91 8.57
C ALA A 570 -37.10 -36.61 8.01
N LEU A 571 -36.97 -35.61 8.88
CA LEU A 571 -36.34 -34.33 8.59
C LEU A 571 -35.03 -34.27 9.36
N ASP A 572 -33.91 -34.36 8.66
CA ASP A 572 -32.58 -34.23 9.23
C ASP A 572 -32.07 -32.81 8.96
N LEU A 573 -31.82 -32.06 10.03
CA LEU A 573 -31.31 -30.69 9.97
C LEU A 573 -29.82 -30.71 10.30
N PHE A 574 -29.00 -30.15 9.41
CA PHE A 574 -27.56 -30.06 9.57
C PHE A 574 -27.18 -28.64 10.00
N PHE A 575 -26.35 -28.58 11.03
CA PHE A 575 -25.81 -27.34 11.56
C PHE A 575 -24.28 -27.41 11.51
N SER A 576 -23.67 -26.27 11.23
CA SER A 576 -22.23 -26.07 11.32
C SER A 576 -21.94 -25.02 12.38
N ASN A 577 -20.81 -25.17 13.07
CA ASN A 577 -20.33 -24.13 13.97
C ASN A 577 -19.34 -23.26 13.19
N GLY A 578 -19.75 -22.04 12.86
CA GLY A 578 -18.90 -21.02 12.27
C GLY A 578 -18.20 -20.14 13.31
N GLY A 579 -18.35 -20.45 14.60
CA GLY A 579 -17.75 -19.71 15.70
C GLY A 579 -16.49 -20.38 16.22
N SER A 580 -15.75 -19.69 17.07
CA SER A 580 -14.42 -20.10 17.53
C SER A 580 -14.41 -20.93 18.82
N ASP A 581 -15.56 -21.05 19.50
CA ASP A 581 -15.81 -21.92 20.67
C ASP A 581 -16.78 -23.06 20.33
N ARG A 582 -16.78 -24.14 21.10
CA ARG A 582 -17.62 -25.34 20.93
C ARG A 582 -19.10 -25.05 21.16
N ALA A 583 -19.92 -25.75 20.38
CA ALA A 583 -21.38 -25.61 20.35
C ALA A 583 -22.12 -26.44 21.41
#